data_AF-A0A2K8P887-F1
#
_entry.id   AF-A0A2K8P887-F1
#
_cell.length_a   1.000
_cell.length_b   1.000
_cell.length_c   1.000
_cell.angle_alpha   90.00
_cell.angle_beta   90.00
_cell.angle_gamma   90.00
#
_symmetry.space_group_name_H-M   'P 1'
#
loop_
_entity.id
_entity.type
_entity.pdbx_description
1 polymer ?
#
loop_
_entity_poly.entity_id
_entity_poly.type
_entity_poly.pdbx_seq_one_letter_code
_entity_poly.pdbx_strand_id
1 'polypeptide(L)'
;MVMSGTFRAEPSPVKVVPSEPGGLLDVLSVAAVVLDVEGRITLWSPQAQELFGWSAEEALGSRAAGLLVAEEYVDLVLELFAKVMAGGGAWAGVFPVRRKDGSTRLVEFRNMRLQDEHGGVYALGIACDEAVLRDVERDLALSVPLVAQSPLGLAVLDRDLRYVLVNPTLERINGLPAAEHLGRTPGEALPFLDTEVIEAAMRRVLDTGVPLLDQYGIGRTPADPDREHAWSGSYYRLEDPRGRVIGVALVVVDVTDSYRAAQEAAEARRRLDLIARASVTIGTTLDLERTARELARLVVADLADFASVDVLDSVLEGSVATAPGPRTGQALFMALAVAAAHGTAVVRAADPVGERITYPAERLVTRCVQTGRPVLVPHVTDADLARIARWPYR
;
A
#
# COMPACT_ATOMS: atom_id res chain seq x y z
N MET A 1 -7.44 -65.73 -18.44
CA MET A 1 -7.25 -64.54 -19.29
C MET A 1 -6.66 -63.45 -18.41
N VAL A 2 -5.34 -63.28 -18.48
CA VAL A 2 -4.56 -62.33 -17.66
C VAL A 2 -4.26 -61.14 -18.55
N MET A 3 -4.78 -59.95 -18.23
CA MET A 3 -4.44 -58.72 -18.93
C MET A 3 -3.37 -57.97 -18.13
N SER A 4 -2.17 -58.04 -18.68
CA SER A 4 -1.01 -57.20 -18.35
C SER A 4 -1.28 -55.76 -18.79
N GLY A 5 -1.02 -54.80 -17.91
CA GLY A 5 -1.11 -53.36 -18.19
C GLY A 5 -0.07 -52.62 -17.35
N THR A 6 1.20 -52.79 -17.71
CA THR A 6 2.34 -52.04 -17.18
C THR A 6 2.21 -50.55 -17.51
N PHE A 7 1.97 -49.72 -16.50
CA PHE A 7 2.07 -48.26 -16.60
C PHE A 7 3.56 -47.87 -16.53
N ARG A 8 4.21 -47.70 -17.69
CA ARG A 8 5.50 -47.00 -17.79
C ARG A 8 5.19 -45.52 -17.99
N ALA A 9 5.31 -44.73 -16.92
CA ALA A 9 5.41 -43.29 -17.05
C ALA A 9 6.84 -42.96 -17.49
N GLU A 10 6.99 -42.44 -18.71
CA GLU A 10 8.25 -41.84 -19.15
C GLU A 10 8.50 -40.55 -18.34
N PRO A 11 9.69 -40.35 -17.74
CA PRO A 11 9.99 -39.10 -17.04
C PRO A 11 10.10 -37.96 -18.06
N SER A 12 9.29 -36.92 -17.87
CA SER A 12 9.39 -35.66 -18.63
C SER A 12 10.83 -35.12 -18.57
N PRO A 13 11.37 -34.59 -19.68
CA PRO A 13 12.73 -34.08 -19.70
C PRO A 13 12.84 -32.88 -18.75
N VAL A 14 13.59 -33.06 -17.66
CA VAL A 14 13.96 -31.99 -16.74
C VAL A 14 14.80 -30.99 -17.52
N LYS A 15 14.24 -29.80 -17.77
CA LYS A 15 15.00 -28.67 -18.32
C LYS A 15 16.03 -28.25 -17.26
N VAL A 16 17.30 -28.59 -17.50
CA VAL A 16 18.42 -28.11 -16.69
C VAL A 16 18.55 -26.61 -16.96
N VAL A 17 18.06 -25.79 -16.03
CA VAL A 17 18.27 -24.34 -16.05
C VAL A 17 19.57 -24.08 -15.27
N PRO A 18 20.64 -23.55 -15.90
CA PRO A 18 21.84 -23.18 -15.16
C PRO A 18 21.48 -22.12 -14.12
N SER A 19 21.98 -22.27 -12.89
CA SER A 19 21.82 -21.25 -11.86
C SER A 19 22.51 -19.97 -12.34
N GLU A 20 21.78 -18.85 -12.32
CA GLU A 20 22.42 -17.56 -12.59
C GLU A 20 23.49 -17.31 -11.51
N PRO A 21 24.69 -16.82 -11.88
CA PRO A 21 25.69 -16.47 -10.89
C PRO A 21 25.12 -15.41 -9.93
N GLY A 22 25.62 -15.32 -8.71
CA GLY A 22 25.11 -14.42 -7.65
C GLY A 22 23.99 -15.04 -6.79
N GLY A 23 23.77 -16.35 -6.89
CA GLY A 23 22.85 -17.07 -6.01
C GLY A 23 23.40 -17.20 -4.58
N LEU A 24 22.58 -17.75 -3.68
CA LEU A 24 22.97 -17.95 -2.27
C LEU A 24 24.29 -18.72 -2.12
N LEU A 25 24.55 -19.70 -3.00
CA LEU A 25 25.79 -20.48 -2.98
C LEU A 25 27.03 -19.67 -3.36
N ASP A 26 26.87 -18.65 -4.20
CA ASP A 26 27.95 -17.72 -4.56
C ASP A 26 28.20 -16.71 -3.44
N VAL A 27 27.14 -16.26 -2.75
CA VAL A 27 27.27 -15.39 -1.56
C VAL A 27 27.99 -16.12 -0.43
N LEU A 28 27.66 -17.40 -0.21
CA LEU A 28 28.29 -18.24 0.81
C LEU A 28 29.71 -18.71 0.41
N SER A 29 30.13 -18.48 -0.84
CA SER A 29 31.39 -18.95 -1.43
C SER A 29 31.71 -20.40 -1.05
N VAL A 30 30.77 -21.31 -1.32
CA VAL A 30 30.85 -22.70 -0.86
C VAL A 30 32.06 -23.41 -1.47
N ALA A 31 33.01 -23.80 -0.62
CA ALA A 31 34.21 -24.54 -0.99
C ALA A 31 33.96 -26.05 -0.97
N ALA A 32 34.41 -26.74 -2.01
CA ALA A 32 34.45 -28.19 -2.08
C ALA A 32 35.90 -28.70 -2.01
N VAL A 33 36.11 -29.73 -1.20
CA VAL A 33 37.38 -30.44 -1.00
C VAL A 33 37.11 -31.93 -1.01
N VAL A 34 37.89 -32.72 -1.76
CA VAL A 34 37.80 -34.20 -1.71
C VAL A 34 39.10 -34.76 -1.15
N LEU A 35 38.98 -35.72 -0.24
CA LEU A 35 40.09 -36.42 0.40
C LEU A 35 40.08 -37.92 0.06
N ASP A 36 41.25 -38.51 -0.15
CA ASP A 36 41.44 -39.97 -0.23
C ASP A 36 41.42 -40.64 1.16
N VAL A 37 41.58 -41.97 1.21
CA VAL A 37 41.55 -42.75 2.46
C VAL A 37 42.72 -42.43 3.40
N GLU A 38 43.82 -41.88 2.89
CA GLU A 38 44.96 -41.40 3.67
C GLU A 38 44.83 -39.92 4.10
N GLY A 39 43.71 -39.26 3.77
CA GLY A 39 43.45 -37.87 4.09
C GLY A 39 44.20 -36.87 3.21
N ARG A 40 44.65 -37.27 2.01
CA ARG A 40 45.27 -36.36 1.03
C ARG A 40 44.22 -35.72 0.16
N ILE A 41 44.45 -34.47 -0.19
CA ILE A 41 43.53 -33.68 -1.01
C ILE A 41 43.62 -34.15 -2.47
N THR A 42 42.52 -34.67 -3.01
CA THR A 42 42.38 -35.10 -4.41
C THR A 42 41.58 -34.12 -5.26
N LEU A 43 40.76 -33.27 -4.63
CA LEU A 43 40.07 -32.16 -5.28
C LEU A 43 40.14 -30.92 -4.41
N TRP A 44 40.43 -29.79 -5.06
CA TRP A 44 40.47 -28.48 -4.43
C TRP A 44 39.75 -27.47 -5.32
N SER A 45 38.56 -27.05 -4.91
CA SER A 45 37.75 -26.09 -5.69
C SER A 45 38.37 -24.69 -5.72
N PRO A 46 38.01 -23.84 -6.70
CA PRO A 46 38.42 -22.43 -6.71
C PRO A 46 38.06 -21.70 -5.41
N GLN A 47 36.85 -21.94 -4.88
CA GLN A 47 36.37 -21.35 -3.63
C GLN A 47 37.19 -21.83 -2.42
N ALA A 48 37.71 -23.06 -2.43
CA ALA A 48 38.64 -23.53 -1.41
C ALA A 48 39.96 -22.75 -1.42
N GLN A 49 40.45 -22.37 -2.61
CA GLN A 49 41.65 -21.52 -2.70
C GLN A 49 41.43 -20.15 -2.05
N GLU A 50 40.26 -19.54 -2.27
CA GLU A 50 39.90 -18.25 -1.69
C GLU A 50 39.70 -18.37 -0.16
N LEU A 51 38.93 -19.37 0.27
CA LEU A 51 38.59 -19.56 1.68
C LEU A 51 39.84 -19.87 2.53
N PHE A 52 40.68 -20.79 2.08
CA PHE A 52 41.83 -21.27 2.85
C PHE A 52 43.17 -20.60 2.50
N GLY A 53 43.25 -19.92 1.35
CA GLY A 53 44.43 -19.18 0.89
C GLY A 53 45.52 -20.01 0.21
N TRP A 54 45.31 -21.32 0.05
CA TRP A 54 46.24 -22.25 -0.61
C TRP A 54 45.83 -22.46 -2.06
N SER A 55 46.77 -22.38 -3.00
CA SER A 55 46.46 -22.73 -4.39
C SER A 55 46.21 -24.23 -4.52
N ALA A 56 45.49 -24.64 -5.57
CA ALA A 56 45.27 -26.05 -5.88
C ALA A 56 46.61 -26.79 -6.10
N GLU A 57 47.59 -26.12 -6.72
CA GLU A 57 48.93 -26.67 -6.93
C GLU A 57 49.66 -26.99 -5.62
N GLU A 58 49.44 -26.19 -4.57
CA GLU A 58 50.04 -26.39 -3.24
C GLU A 58 49.26 -27.41 -2.39
N ALA A 59 47.93 -27.40 -2.54
CA ALA A 59 47.03 -28.19 -1.72
C ALA A 59 46.90 -29.65 -2.20
N LEU A 60 46.88 -29.89 -3.51
CA LEU A 60 46.67 -31.23 -4.08
C LEU A 60 47.81 -32.19 -3.68
N GLY A 61 47.44 -33.42 -3.28
CA GLY A 61 48.37 -34.46 -2.81
C GLY A 61 48.89 -34.26 -1.38
N SER A 62 48.75 -33.06 -0.81
CA SER A 62 49.09 -32.77 0.58
C SER A 62 48.03 -33.31 1.55
N ARG A 63 48.44 -33.61 2.78
CA ARG A 63 47.52 -34.04 3.85
C ARG A 63 46.72 -32.85 4.38
N ALA A 64 45.40 -32.92 4.32
CA ALA A 64 44.52 -31.83 4.72
C ALA A 64 44.73 -31.40 6.18
N ALA A 65 44.89 -32.35 7.10
CA ALA A 65 45.14 -32.07 8.52
C ALA A 65 46.45 -31.27 8.74
N GLY A 66 47.49 -31.51 7.94
CA GLY A 66 48.75 -30.77 8.07
C GLY A 66 48.64 -29.32 7.59
N LEU A 67 47.83 -29.08 6.55
CA LEU A 67 47.64 -27.75 5.96
C LEU A 67 46.64 -26.90 6.75
N LEU A 68 45.47 -27.46 7.04
CA LEU A 68 44.29 -26.72 7.49
C LEU A 68 44.08 -26.73 9.00
N VAL A 69 44.70 -27.65 9.73
CA VAL A 69 44.43 -27.87 11.15
C VAL A 69 45.63 -27.43 11.98
N ALA A 70 45.39 -26.72 13.08
CA ALA A 70 46.43 -26.41 14.05
C ALA A 70 46.86 -27.69 14.79
N GLU A 71 48.13 -27.79 15.16
CA GLU A 71 48.73 -29.02 15.69
C GLU A 71 47.96 -29.62 16.89
N GLU A 72 47.43 -28.75 17.76
CA GLU A 72 46.63 -29.12 18.93
C GLU A 72 45.30 -29.85 18.62
N TYR A 73 44.77 -29.73 17.40
CA TYR A 73 43.52 -30.38 17.00
C TYR A 73 43.68 -31.50 15.96
N VAL A 74 44.91 -31.84 15.56
CA VAL A 74 45.17 -32.84 14.51
C VAL A 74 44.59 -34.20 14.89
N ASP A 75 44.82 -34.65 16.13
CA ASP A 75 44.33 -35.96 16.60
C ASP A 75 42.80 -36.04 16.57
N LEU A 76 42.13 -34.97 17.00
CA LEU A 76 40.67 -34.87 16.96
C LEU A 76 40.12 -34.97 15.53
N VAL A 77 40.72 -34.26 14.58
CA VAL A 77 40.27 -34.27 13.18
C VAL A 77 40.53 -35.63 12.53
N LEU A 78 41.64 -36.30 12.84
CA LEU A 78 41.91 -37.66 12.36
C LEU A 78 40.89 -38.67 12.90
N GLU A 79 40.47 -38.54 14.16
CA GLU A 79 39.42 -39.38 14.74
C GLU A 79 38.06 -39.14 14.04
N LEU A 80 37.68 -37.87 13.83
CA LEU A 80 36.46 -37.51 13.11
C LEU A 80 36.47 -38.01 11.66
N PHE A 81 37.60 -37.86 10.97
CA PHE A 81 37.78 -38.36 9.61
C PHE A 81 37.63 -39.89 9.55
N ALA A 82 38.28 -40.62 10.47
CA ALA A 82 38.17 -42.07 10.55
C ALA A 82 36.71 -42.52 10.78
N LYS A 83 35.97 -41.80 11.63
CA LYS A 83 34.52 -42.06 11.86
C LYS A 83 33.68 -41.87 10.60
N VAL A 84 33.91 -40.79 9.84
CA VAL A 84 33.21 -40.56 8.56
C VAL A 84 33.51 -41.68 7.55
N MET A 85 34.76 -42.13 7.49
CA MET A 85 35.21 -43.17 6.55
C MET A 85 34.75 -44.58 6.92
N ALA A 86 34.59 -44.89 8.21
CA ALA A 86 34.26 -46.22 8.73
C ALA A 86 32.83 -46.71 8.44
N GLY A 87 31.91 -45.83 7.99
CA GLY A 87 30.67 -46.27 7.35
C GLY A 87 29.37 -45.72 7.92
N GLY A 88 29.11 -44.42 7.69
CA GLY A 88 27.74 -43.99 7.40
C GLY A 88 27.31 -42.59 7.83
N GLY A 89 28.09 -41.90 8.67
CA GLY A 89 27.71 -40.57 9.14
C GLY A 89 28.28 -39.46 8.25
N ALA A 90 27.43 -38.53 7.83
CA ALA A 90 27.92 -37.20 7.52
C ALA A 90 28.35 -36.54 8.83
N TRP A 91 29.54 -35.94 8.88
CA TRP A 91 29.92 -35.08 9.99
C TRP A 91 29.65 -33.63 9.60
N ALA A 92 28.98 -32.89 10.48
CA ALA A 92 28.75 -31.47 10.31
C ALA A 92 29.20 -30.73 11.57
N GLY A 93 29.89 -29.62 11.40
CA GLY A 93 30.35 -28.82 12.52
C GLY A 93 31.20 -27.63 12.11
N VAL A 94 31.29 -26.66 13.02
CA VAL A 94 32.17 -25.51 12.89
C VAL A 94 33.53 -25.85 13.45
N PHE A 95 34.58 -25.56 12.70
CA PHE A 95 35.95 -25.91 13.07
C PHE A 95 36.93 -24.78 12.76
N PRO A 96 37.89 -24.48 13.66
CA PRO A 96 38.94 -23.50 13.39
C PRO A 96 39.94 -24.03 12.36
N VAL A 97 40.03 -23.36 11.22
CA VAL A 97 40.94 -23.67 10.12
C VAL A 97 42.05 -22.64 10.03
N ARG A 98 43.29 -23.11 9.97
CA ARG A 98 44.46 -22.30 9.71
C ARG A 98 44.59 -22.03 8.21
N ARG A 99 44.64 -20.76 7.84
CA ARG A 99 44.89 -20.29 6.48
C ARG A 99 46.39 -20.18 6.20
N LYS A 100 46.75 -20.03 4.92
CA LYS A 100 48.15 -19.85 4.48
C LYS A 100 48.85 -18.65 5.12
N ASP A 101 48.12 -17.57 5.36
CA ASP A 101 48.62 -16.34 5.99
C ASP A 101 48.86 -16.47 7.51
N GLY A 102 48.58 -17.65 8.09
CA GLY A 102 48.71 -17.93 9.52
C GLY A 102 47.50 -17.51 10.35
N SER A 103 46.50 -16.85 9.75
CA SER A 103 45.24 -16.55 10.44
C SER A 103 44.37 -17.80 10.60
N THR A 104 43.51 -17.78 11.61
CA THR A 104 42.53 -18.84 11.85
C THR A 104 41.14 -18.31 11.55
N ARG A 105 40.33 -19.09 10.82
CA ARG A 105 38.91 -18.81 10.59
C ARG A 105 38.04 -19.96 11.06
N LEU A 106 36.87 -19.64 11.59
CA LEU A 106 35.85 -20.63 11.84
C LEU A 106 35.16 -20.97 10.52
N VAL A 107 35.15 -22.25 10.19
CA VAL A 107 34.59 -22.75 8.94
C VAL A 107 33.56 -23.82 9.29
N GLU A 108 32.35 -23.67 8.79
CA GLU A 108 31.35 -24.73 8.87
C GLU A 108 31.65 -25.77 7.79
N PHE A 109 31.82 -27.01 8.21
CA PHE A 109 32.06 -28.14 7.33
C PHE A 109 30.88 -29.10 7.34
N ARG A 110 30.63 -29.71 6.18
CA ARG A 110 29.86 -30.94 6.02
C ARG A 110 30.70 -31.95 5.26
N ASN A 111 31.11 -33.01 5.94
CA ASN A 111 31.90 -34.09 5.38
C ASN A 111 31.02 -35.31 5.15
N MET A 112 31.03 -35.84 3.93
CA MET A 112 30.29 -37.03 3.53
C MET A 112 31.19 -38.03 2.84
N ARG A 113 30.93 -39.32 3.06
CA ARG A 113 31.65 -40.41 2.41
C ARG A 113 31.12 -40.61 0.99
N LEU A 114 32.02 -40.64 0.02
CA LEU A 114 31.75 -41.00 -1.36
C LEU A 114 32.37 -42.35 -1.71
N GLN A 115 31.76 -43.04 -2.65
CA GLN A 115 32.34 -44.23 -3.28
C GLN A 115 32.32 -44.04 -4.79
N ASP A 116 33.42 -44.38 -5.45
CA ASP A 116 33.47 -44.43 -6.91
C ASP A 116 32.94 -45.76 -7.46
N GLU A 117 32.81 -45.84 -8.79
CA GLU A 117 32.35 -47.05 -9.50
C GLU A 117 33.29 -48.26 -9.35
N HIS A 118 34.53 -48.04 -8.93
CA HIS A 118 35.56 -49.05 -8.73
C HIS A 118 35.71 -49.47 -7.26
N GLY A 119 34.87 -48.94 -6.37
CA GLY A 119 34.89 -49.22 -4.92
C GLY A 119 35.90 -48.38 -4.12
N GLY A 120 36.57 -47.41 -4.73
CA GLY A 120 37.40 -46.42 -4.06
C GLY A 120 36.56 -45.55 -3.13
N VAL A 121 37.09 -45.26 -1.94
CA VAL A 121 36.38 -44.50 -0.90
C VAL A 121 37.03 -43.13 -0.73
N TYR A 122 36.21 -42.09 -0.72
CA TYR A 122 36.65 -40.71 -0.57
C TYR A 122 35.80 -39.98 0.47
N ALA A 123 36.30 -38.87 1.00
CA ALA A 123 35.51 -37.92 1.78
C ALA A 123 35.34 -36.61 1.01
N LEU A 124 34.09 -36.19 0.77
CA LEU A 124 33.76 -34.87 0.26
C LEU A 124 33.45 -33.94 1.44
N GLY A 125 34.27 -32.91 1.60
CA GLY A 125 34.03 -31.78 2.49
C GLY A 125 33.46 -30.61 1.72
N ILE A 126 32.27 -30.17 2.12
CA ILE A 126 31.70 -28.89 1.73
C ILE A 126 31.94 -27.92 2.89
N ALA A 127 32.46 -26.73 2.59
CA ALA A 127 32.89 -25.78 3.59
C ALA A 127 32.46 -24.36 3.26
N CYS A 128 32.05 -23.58 4.26
CA CYS A 128 31.81 -22.15 4.12
C CYS A 128 32.28 -21.40 5.37
N ASP A 129 32.61 -20.12 5.19
CA ASP A 129 33.01 -19.25 6.30
C ASP A 129 31.84 -19.06 7.28
N GLU A 130 32.06 -19.33 8.57
CA GLU A 130 31.02 -19.28 9.60
C GLU A 130 30.51 -17.85 9.83
N ALA A 131 31.37 -16.83 9.66
CA ALA A 131 30.96 -15.44 9.81
C ALA A 131 30.00 -15.05 8.68
N VAL A 132 30.35 -15.41 7.44
CA VAL A 132 29.50 -15.14 6.26
C VAL A 132 28.16 -15.85 6.37
N LEU A 133 28.16 -17.12 6.77
CA LEU A 133 26.93 -17.87 6.97
C LEU A 133 26.06 -17.23 8.06
N ARG A 134 26.64 -16.87 9.21
CA ARG A 134 25.90 -16.20 10.30
C ARG A 134 25.32 -14.85 9.89
N ASP A 135 26.03 -14.08 9.09
CA ASP A 135 25.53 -12.79 8.60
C ASP A 135 24.31 -13.00 7.70
N VAL A 136 24.38 -13.95 6.77
CA VAL A 136 23.23 -14.31 5.91
C VAL A 136 22.05 -14.86 6.72
N GLU A 137 22.31 -15.74 7.68
CA GLU A 137 21.27 -16.28 8.58
C GLU A 137 20.63 -15.18 9.41
N ARG A 138 21.42 -14.26 9.96
CA ARG A 138 20.94 -13.10 10.72
C ARG A 138 20.08 -12.21 9.85
N ASP A 139 20.54 -11.86 8.65
CA ASP A 139 19.80 -10.98 7.74
C ASP A 139 18.45 -11.60 7.36
N LEU A 140 18.41 -12.91 7.12
CA LEU A 140 17.16 -13.64 6.88
C LEU A 140 16.27 -13.67 8.12
N ALA A 141 16.84 -13.96 9.29
CA ALA A 141 16.14 -14.02 10.57
C ALA A 141 15.56 -12.68 11.02
N LEU A 142 16.15 -11.56 10.58
CA LEU A 142 15.60 -10.21 10.81
C LEU A 142 14.57 -9.84 9.74
N SER A 143 14.84 -10.14 8.47
CA SER A 143 13.98 -9.72 7.34
C SER A 143 12.60 -10.38 7.37
N VAL A 144 12.53 -11.69 7.67
CA VAL A 144 11.26 -12.43 7.66
C VAL A 144 10.28 -11.90 8.71
N PRO A 145 10.65 -11.77 10.00
CA PRO A 145 9.76 -11.19 11.01
C PRO A 145 9.43 -9.72 10.74
N LEU A 146 10.38 -8.90 10.26
CA LEU A 146 10.13 -7.49 9.96
C LEU A 146 9.02 -7.34 8.91
N VAL A 147 9.01 -8.17 7.88
CA VAL A 147 7.94 -8.16 6.87
C VAL A 147 6.64 -8.72 7.44
N ALA A 148 6.69 -9.87 8.10
CA ALA A 148 5.51 -10.59 8.57
C ALA A 148 4.76 -9.86 9.71
N GLN A 149 5.49 -9.19 10.60
CA GLN A 149 4.95 -8.48 11.77
C GLN A 149 4.80 -6.97 11.53
N SER A 150 5.14 -6.49 10.33
CA SER A 150 4.97 -5.07 9.98
C SER A 150 3.49 -4.65 10.14
N PRO A 151 3.22 -3.52 10.82
CA PRO A 151 1.88 -2.95 10.89
C PRO A 151 1.45 -2.30 9.56
N LEU A 152 2.34 -2.24 8.55
CA LEU A 152 2.06 -1.71 7.23
C LEU A 152 1.77 -2.87 6.26
N GLY A 153 0.89 -2.63 5.29
CA GLY A 153 0.70 -3.57 4.18
C GLY A 153 1.92 -3.56 3.29
N LEU A 154 2.61 -4.69 3.17
CA LEU A 154 3.81 -4.83 2.36
C LEU A 154 3.57 -5.86 1.27
N ALA A 155 4.04 -5.54 0.06
CA ALA A 155 4.12 -6.51 -1.01
C ALA A 155 5.29 -6.21 -1.95
N VAL A 156 5.66 -7.24 -2.73
CA VAL A 156 6.59 -7.14 -3.85
C VAL A 156 5.90 -7.70 -5.07
N LEU A 157 5.98 -6.99 -6.18
CA LEU A 157 5.58 -7.48 -7.49
C LEU A 157 6.81 -7.58 -8.39
N ASP A 158 6.80 -8.56 -9.29
CA ASP A 158 7.82 -8.68 -10.32
C ASP A 158 7.71 -7.58 -11.39
N ARG A 159 8.53 -7.68 -12.43
CA ARG A 159 8.58 -6.71 -13.54
C ARG A 159 7.29 -6.68 -14.37
N ASP A 160 6.50 -7.75 -14.34
CA ASP A 160 5.22 -7.87 -15.03
C ASP A 160 4.05 -7.48 -14.12
N LEU A 161 4.35 -6.88 -12.96
CA LEU A 161 3.40 -6.47 -11.92
C LEU A 161 2.60 -7.64 -11.35
N ARG A 162 3.21 -8.82 -11.22
CA ARG A 162 2.58 -9.96 -10.54
C ARG A 162 3.10 -10.09 -9.12
N TYR A 163 2.22 -10.30 -8.15
CA TYR A 163 2.63 -10.42 -6.75
C TYR A 163 3.56 -11.62 -6.53
N VAL A 164 4.72 -11.35 -5.93
CA VAL A 164 5.73 -12.35 -5.51
C VAL A 164 5.75 -12.50 -3.98
N LEU A 165 5.41 -11.43 -3.27
CA LEU A 165 5.31 -11.42 -1.81
C LEU A 165 4.15 -10.53 -1.38
N VAL A 166 3.43 -10.98 -0.35
CA VAL A 166 2.38 -10.22 0.35
C VAL A 166 2.51 -10.56 1.84
N ASN A 167 2.50 -9.55 2.70
CA ASN A 167 2.53 -9.78 4.14
C ASN A 167 1.12 -9.90 4.75
N PRO A 168 1.00 -10.44 6.00
CA PRO A 168 -0.30 -10.62 6.66
C PRO A 168 -1.13 -9.34 6.82
N THR A 169 -0.47 -8.19 6.91
CA THR A 169 -1.17 -6.91 7.03
C THR A 169 -1.84 -6.53 5.71
N LEU A 170 -1.16 -6.70 4.58
CA LEU A 170 -1.76 -6.43 3.28
C LEU A 170 -2.86 -7.45 2.94
N GLU A 171 -2.72 -8.71 3.35
CA GLU A 171 -3.80 -9.71 3.27
C GLU A 171 -5.07 -9.21 3.97
N ARG A 172 -4.95 -8.62 5.17
CA ARG A 172 -6.09 -8.06 5.91
C ARG A 172 -6.68 -6.81 5.26
N ILE A 173 -5.84 -5.90 4.76
CA ILE A 173 -6.30 -4.67 4.06
C ILE A 173 -7.09 -5.05 2.80
N ASN A 174 -6.59 -6.02 2.04
CA ASN A 174 -7.22 -6.44 0.79
C ASN A 174 -8.36 -7.44 1.02
N GLY A 175 -8.35 -8.19 2.13
CA GLY A 175 -9.33 -9.24 2.42
C GLY A 175 -9.10 -10.51 1.62
N LEU A 176 -7.87 -10.72 1.19
CA LEU A 176 -7.47 -11.83 0.32
C LEU A 176 -6.22 -12.50 0.90
N PRO A 177 -6.17 -13.84 0.96
CA PRO A 177 -4.97 -14.52 1.41
C PRO A 177 -3.83 -14.38 0.40
N ALA A 178 -2.60 -14.56 0.83
CA ALA A 178 -1.40 -14.42 0.00
C ALA A 178 -1.48 -15.37 -1.21
N ALA A 179 -1.96 -16.60 -1.02
CA ALA A 179 -2.14 -17.59 -2.09
C ALA A 179 -3.04 -17.10 -3.24
N GLU A 180 -3.97 -16.17 -2.96
CA GLU A 180 -4.85 -15.58 -3.98
C GLU A 180 -4.29 -14.30 -4.59
N HIS A 181 -3.25 -13.72 -4.01
CA HIS A 181 -2.48 -12.64 -4.61
C HIS A 181 -1.38 -13.17 -5.52
N LEU A 182 -0.64 -14.18 -5.06
CA LEU A 182 0.61 -14.62 -5.69
C LEU A 182 0.40 -14.98 -7.18
N GLY A 183 1.25 -14.41 -8.03
CA GLY A 183 1.20 -14.57 -9.49
C GLY A 183 0.13 -13.75 -10.21
N ARG A 184 -0.75 -13.03 -9.49
CA ARG A 184 -1.78 -12.16 -10.09
C ARG A 184 -1.33 -10.70 -10.13
N THR A 185 -1.91 -9.92 -11.04
CA THR A 185 -1.73 -8.46 -11.07
C THR A 185 -2.70 -7.76 -10.09
N PRO A 186 -2.45 -6.48 -9.72
CA PRO A 186 -3.42 -5.71 -8.94
C PRO A 186 -4.82 -5.71 -9.56
N GLY A 187 -4.94 -5.54 -10.89
CA GLY A 187 -6.24 -5.60 -11.58
C GLY A 187 -6.94 -6.96 -11.52
N GLU A 188 -6.18 -8.05 -11.51
CA GLU A 188 -6.72 -9.42 -11.34
C GLU A 188 -7.14 -9.71 -9.89
N ALA A 189 -6.43 -9.15 -8.91
CA ALA A 189 -6.66 -9.40 -7.49
C ALA A 189 -7.69 -8.45 -6.85
N LEU A 190 -7.76 -7.19 -7.28
CA LEU A 190 -8.51 -6.13 -6.61
C LEU A 190 -9.55 -5.48 -7.56
N PRO A 191 -10.69 -6.15 -7.81
CA PRO A 191 -11.65 -5.74 -8.84
C PRO A 191 -12.43 -4.45 -8.50
N PHE A 192 -12.41 -4.00 -7.25
CA PHE A 192 -13.14 -2.82 -6.78
C PHE A 192 -12.29 -1.54 -6.71
N LEU A 193 -11.04 -1.61 -7.18
CA LEU A 193 -10.11 -0.49 -7.22
C LEU A 193 -9.85 -0.02 -8.63
N ASP A 194 -9.59 1.27 -8.79
CA ASP A 194 -8.99 1.81 -10.01
C ASP A 194 -7.51 1.40 -10.06
N THR A 195 -7.30 0.16 -10.51
CA THR A 195 -5.98 -0.47 -10.59
C THR A 195 -5.17 0.04 -11.76
N GLU A 196 -5.79 0.66 -12.79
CA GLU A 196 -5.07 1.22 -13.93
C GLU A 196 -4.13 2.36 -13.50
N VAL A 197 -4.64 3.26 -12.64
CA VAL A 197 -3.83 4.37 -12.09
C VAL A 197 -2.68 3.83 -11.24
N ILE A 198 -2.97 2.83 -10.41
CA ILE A 198 -1.98 2.20 -9.53
C ILE A 198 -0.89 1.50 -10.36
N GLU A 199 -1.27 0.67 -11.32
CA GLU A 199 -0.32 -0.05 -12.18
C GLU A 199 0.50 0.91 -13.05
N ALA A 200 -0.09 2.00 -13.55
CA ALA A 200 0.64 3.04 -14.27
C ALA A 200 1.70 3.71 -13.39
N ALA A 201 1.38 3.98 -12.11
CA ALA A 201 2.35 4.49 -11.14
C ALA A 201 3.49 3.49 -10.91
N MET A 202 3.18 2.20 -10.76
CA MET A 202 4.20 1.15 -10.61
C MET A 202 5.11 1.05 -11.84
N ARG A 203 4.56 1.05 -13.07
CA ARG A 203 5.35 1.03 -14.31
C ARG A 203 6.29 2.24 -14.38
N ARG A 204 5.80 3.43 -14.03
CA ARG A 204 6.65 4.63 -13.97
C ARG A 204 7.81 4.47 -13.00
N VAL A 205 7.61 3.87 -11.83
CA VAL A 205 8.69 3.60 -10.86
C VAL A 205 9.68 2.59 -11.41
N LEU A 206 9.21 1.52 -12.05
CA LEU A 206 10.08 0.53 -12.71
C LEU A 206 10.97 1.19 -13.78
N ASP A 207 10.37 2.00 -14.66
CA ASP A 207 11.06 2.64 -15.78
C ASP A 207 12.04 3.73 -15.32
N THR A 208 11.61 4.60 -14.40
CA THR A 208 12.39 5.79 -14.01
C THR A 208 13.30 5.56 -12.82
N GLY A 209 12.96 4.62 -11.93
CA GLY A 209 13.65 4.39 -10.66
C GLY A 209 13.37 5.44 -9.59
N VAL A 210 12.60 6.49 -9.92
CA VAL A 210 12.22 7.52 -8.95
C VAL A 210 11.08 6.96 -8.09
N PRO A 211 11.25 6.89 -6.75
CA PRO A 211 10.19 6.39 -5.89
C PRO A 211 8.99 7.34 -5.92
N LEU A 212 7.79 6.75 -5.89
CA LEU A 212 6.54 7.49 -5.74
C LEU A 212 6.02 7.25 -4.34
N LEU A 213 5.97 8.31 -3.53
CA LEU A 213 5.57 8.25 -2.14
C LEU A 213 4.17 8.83 -1.97
N ASP A 214 3.48 8.37 -0.92
CA ASP A 214 2.20 8.90 -0.45
C ASP A 214 1.16 9.12 -1.56
N GLN A 215 1.04 8.15 -2.46
CA GLN A 215 0.02 8.16 -3.50
C GLN A 215 -1.31 7.76 -2.88
N TYR A 216 -2.25 8.70 -2.84
CA TYR A 216 -3.55 8.49 -2.24
C TYR A 216 -4.53 7.85 -3.23
N GLY A 217 -5.25 6.85 -2.75
CA GLY A 217 -6.38 6.22 -3.45
C GLY A 217 -7.57 6.06 -2.52
N ILE A 218 -8.77 6.25 -3.06
CA ILE A 218 -10.02 5.93 -2.38
C ILE A 218 -10.70 4.82 -3.16
N GLY A 219 -11.19 3.82 -2.46
CA GLY A 219 -11.94 2.75 -3.09
C GLY A 219 -12.39 1.71 -2.08
N ARG A 220 -12.68 0.52 -2.59
CA ARG A 220 -13.15 -0.61 -1.78
C ARG A 220 -12.27 -1.82 -2.02
N THR A 221 -12.19 -2.69 -1.04
CA THR A 221 -11.47 -3.96 -1.16
C THR A 221 -12.42 -5.12 -0.85
N PRO A 222 -12.06 -6.36 -1.24
CA PRO A 222 -12.78 -7.54 -0.77
C PRO A 222 -12.94 -7.64 0.75
N ALA A 223 -12.07 -7.00 1.55
CA ALA A 223 -12.21 -6.96 3.02
C ALA A 223 -13.46 -6.19 3.49
N ASP A 224 -13.80 -5.09 2.81
CA ASP A 224 -14.96 -4.25 3.11
C ASP A 224 -15.55 -3.71 1.79
N PRO A 225 -16.35 -4.52 1.06
CA PRO A 225 -16.85 -4.18 -0.26
C PRO A 225 -17.95 -3.11 -0.25
N ASP A 226 -18.53 -2.84 0.92
CA ASP A 226 -19.66 -1.92 1.09
C ASP A 226 -19.21 -0.51 1.48
N ARG A 227 -18.00 -0.36 2.02
CA ARG A 227 -17.48 0.91 2.52
C ARG A 227 -16.29 1.40 1.71
N GLU A 228 -16.20 2.72 1.53
CA GLU A 228 -15.00 3.36 0.99
C GLU A 228 -13.95 3.57 2.07
N HIS A 229 -12.73 3.20 1.72
CA HIS A 229 -11.52 3.38 2.49
C HIS A 229 -10.56 4.27 1.72
N ALA A 230 -9.68 4.96 2.45
CA ALA A 230 -8.60 5.75 1.88
C ALA A 230 -7.27 5.10 2.24
N TRP A 231 -6.41 4.92 1.24
CA TRP A 231 -5.07 4.36 1.42
C TRP A 231 -4.00 5.32 0.91
N SER A 232 -2.84 5.27 1.57
CA SER A 232 -1.60 5.86 1.09
C SER A 232 -0.67 4.75 0.63
N GLY A 233 -0.33 4.74 -0.66
CA GLY A 233 0.59 3.80 -1.29
C GLY A 233 1.93 4.45 -1.59
N SER A 234 3.02 3.80 -1.20
CA SER A 234 4.39 4.17 -1.60
C SER A 234 5.04 3.04 -2.37
N TYR A 235 5.70 3.37 -3.48
CA TYR A 235 6.24 2.44 -4.47
C TYR A 235 7.75 2.66 -4.67
N TYR A 236 8.53 1.59 -4.58
CA TYR A 236 9.98 1.62 -4.70
C TYR A 236 10.46 0.57 -5.71
N ARG A 237 11.39 0.93 -6.59
CA ARG A 237 12.01 -0.05 -7.48
C ARG A 237 12.95 -0.94 -6.68
N LEU A 238 12.86 -2.26 -6.89
CA LEU A 238 13.79 -3.22 -6.34
C LEU A 238 14.79 -3.65 -7.41
N GLU A 239 16.06 -3.70 -7.01
CA GLU A 239 17.17 -4.14 -7.84
C GLU A 239 17.94 -5.25 -7.12
N ASP A 240 18.48 -6.20 -7.88
CA ASP A 240 19.42 -7.18 -7.35
C ASP A 240 20.78 -6.52 -7.04
N PRO A 241 21.70 -7.22 -6.35
CA PRO A 241 23.04 -6.68 -6.05
C PRO A 241 23.88 -6.30 -7.29
N ARG A 242 23.43 -6.63 -8.50
CA ARG A 242 24.08 -6.29 -9.77
C ARG A 242 23.41 -5.12 -10.49
N GLY A 243 22.42 -4.48 -9.86
CA GLY A 243 21.66 -3.37 -10.44
C GLY A 243 20.63 -3.81 -11.48
N ARG A 244 20.29 -5.10 -11.55
CA ARG A 244 19.19 -5.56 -12.42
C ARG A 244 17.88 -5.32 -11.70
N VAL A 245 16.94 -4.65 -12.35
CA VAL A 245 15.59 -4.44 -11.82
C VAL A 245 14.88 -5.79 -11.67
N ILE A 246 14.47 -6.12 -10.45
CA ILE A 246 13.75 -7.37 -10.14
C ILE A 246 12.25 -7.15 -9.98
N GLY A 247 11.82 -5.91 -9.68
CA GLY A 247 10.40 -5.61 -9.48
C GLY A 247 10.16 -4.30 -8.75
N VAL A 248 8.99 -4.19 -8.14
CA VAL A 248 8.53 -3.04 -7.35
C VAL A 248 8.06 -3.50 -5.98
N ALA A 249 8.56 -2.87 -4.93
CA ALA A 249 8.04 -3.00 -3.57
C ALA A 249 6.97 -1.94 -3.34
N LEU A 250 5.95 -2.30 -2.58
CA LEU A 250 4.92 -1.35 -2.14
C LEU A 250 4.68 -1.44 -0.65
N VAL A 251 4.42 -0.25 -0.10
CA VAL A 251 3.97 -0.04 1.27
C VAL A 251 2.60 0.61 1.17
N VAL A 252 1.61 0.01 1.83
CA VAL A 252 0.22 0.48 1.85
C VAL A 252 -0.18 0.73 3.29
N VAL A 253 -0.70 1.93 3.54
CA VAL A 253 -1.20 2.36 4.84
C VAL A 253 -2.67 2.71 4.71
N ASP A 254 -3.51 2.14 5.58
CA ASP A 254 -4.88 2.60 5.73
C ASP A 254 -4.88 3.94 6.48
N VAL A 255 -5.31 4.98 5.78
CA VAL A 255 -5.39 6.36 6.27
C VAL A 255 -6.84 6.83 6.35
N THR A 256 -7.80 5.90 6.35
CA THR A 256 -9.24 6.20 6.30
C THR A 256 -9.68 7.12 7.44
N ASP A 257 -9.23 6.84 8.67
CA ASP A 257 -9.61 7.64 9.83
C ASP A 257 -9.03 9.06 9.78
N SER A 258 -7.75 9.18 9.40
CA SER A 258 -7.09 10.48 9.22
C SER A 258 -7.72 11.29 8.09
N TYR A 259 -8.07 10.62 6.97
CA TYR A 259 -8.75 11.24 5.85
C TYR A 259 -10.14 11.77 6.24
N ARG A 260 -10.95 10.98 6.95
CA ARG A 260 -12.28 11.39 7.43
C ARG A 260 -12.19 12.55 8.42
N ALA A 261 -11.28 12.48 9.40
CA ALA A 261 -11.07 13.56 10.35
C ALA A 261 -10.66 14.87 9.65
N ALA A 262 -9.81 14.78 8.61
CA ALA A 262 -9.41 15.94 7.82
C ALA A 262 -10.60 16.54 7.04
N GLN A 263 -11.46 15.70 6.45
CA GLN A 263 -12.67 16.16 5.75
C GLN A 263 -13.65 16.85 6.70
N GLU A 264 -13.97 16.23 7.84
CA GLU A 264 -14.87 16.81 8.84
C GLU A 264 -14.33 18.14 9.38
N ALA A 265 -13.01 18.22 9.65
CA ALA A 265 -12.38 19.46 10.08
C ALA A 265 -12.44 20.55 9.01
N ALA A 266 -12.24 20.19 7.73
CA ALA A 266 -12.34 21.13 6.62
C ALA A 266 -13.77 21.68 6.45
N GLU A 267 -14.78 20.82 6.59
CA GLU A 267 -16.20 21.23 6.56
C GLU A 267 -16.56 22.13 7.74
N ALA A 268 -16.17 21.74 8.95
CA ALA A 268 -16.38 22.55 10.15
C ALA A 268 -15.70 23.92 10.03
N ARG A 269 -14.49 23.96 9.48
CA ARG A 269 -13.75 25.21 9.23
C ARG A 269 -14.48 26.09 8.23
N ARG A 270 -14.93 25.55 7.09
CA ARG A 270 -15.73 26.29 6.10
C ARG A 270 -16.99 26.89 6.72
N ARG A 271 -17.69 26.12 7.56
CA ARG A 271 -18.89 26.58 8.27
C ARG A 271 -18.59 27.74 9.23
N LEU A 272 -17.50 27.65 10.00
CA LEU A 272 -17.10 28.72 10.93
C LEU A 272 -16.67 29.99 10.19
N ASP A 273 -15.89 29.86 9.11
CA ASP A 273 -15.47 30.99 8.30
C ASP A 273 -16.68 31.72 7.67
N LEU A 274 -17.71 30.98 7.25
CA LEU A 274 -18.97 31.56 6.76
C LEU A 274 -19.71 32.34 7.86
N ILE A 275 -19.86 31.75 9.05
CA ILE A 275 -20.52 32.41 10.19
C ILE A 275 -19.76 33.69 10.59
N ALA A 276 -18.43 33.62 10.66
CA ALA A 276 -17.60 34.78 11.00
C ALA A 276 -17.75 35.92 9.98
N ARG A 277 -17.74 35.61 8.67
CA ARG A 277 -18.01 36.60 7.61
C ARG A 277 -19.41 37.22 7.75
N ALA A 278 -20.41 36.41 8.05
CA ALA A 278 -21.78 36.87 8.25
C ALA A 278 -21.89 37.85 9.43
N SER A 279 -21.26 37.55 10.57
CA SER A 279 -21.29 38.40 11.76
C SER A 279 -20.65 39.78 11.57
N VAL A 280 -19.64 39.90 10.70
CA VAL A 280 -18.97 41.19 10.43
C VAL A 280 -19.68 41.99 9.34
N THR A 281 -20.39 41.32 8.44
CA THR A 281 -20.97 41.98 7.25
C THR A 281 -22.43 42.35 7.46
N ILE A 282 -23.24 41.44 7.98
CA ILE A 282 -24.70 41.57 8.00
C ILE A 282 -25.15 42.30 9.27
N GLY A 283 -26.06 43.27 9.13
CA GLY A 283 -26.72 43.91 10.26
C GLY A 283 -25.85 44.88 11.04
N THR A 284 -24.77 45.37 10.42
CA THR A 284 -23.89 46.43 10.98
C THR A 284 -24.54 47.81 10.99
N THR A 285 -25.71 47.95 10.36
CA THR A 285 -26.50 49.18 10.28
C THR A 285 -27.97 48.89 10.57
N LEU A 286 -28.76 49.92 10.90
CA LEU A 286 -30.22 49.81 11.05
C LEU A 286 -30.97 49.86 9.69
N ASP A 287 -30.24 49.84 8.57
CA ASP A 287 -30.82 49.85 7.23
C ASP A 287 -31.17 48.40 6.82
N LEU A 288 -32.48 48.12 6.77
CA LEU A 288 -33.03 46.81 6.42
C LEU A 288 -32.73 46.41 4.98
N GLU A 289 -32.73 47.36 4.03
CA GLU A 289 -32.41 47.07 2.63
C GLU A 289 -30.94 46.71 2.47
N ARG A 290 -30.06 47.45 3.16
CA ARG A 290 -28.64 47.14 3.19
C ARG A 290 -28.37 45.77 3.80
N THR A 291 -28.98 45.48 4.94
CA THR A 291 -28.85 44.20 5.64
C THR A 291 -29.34 43.04 4.77
N ALA A 292 -30.48 43.19 4.08
CA ALA A 292 -31.01 42.20 3.14
C ALA A 292 -30.04 41.95 1.97
N ARG A 293 -29.44 43.01 1.43
CA ARG A 293 -28.48 42.93 0.32
C ARG A 293 -27.18 42.24 0.72
N GLU A 294 -26.68 42.54 1.91
CA GLU A 294 -25.49 41.90 2.49
C GLU A 294 -25.73 40.40 2.72
N LEU A 295 -26.90 40.03 3.25
CA LEU A 295 -27.31 38.63 3.42
C LEU A 295 -27.42 37.89 2.08
N ALA A 296 -28.12 38.46 1.09
CA ALA A 296 -28.31 37.82 -0.21
C ALA A 296 -26.97 37.57 -0.93
N ARG A 297 -26.04 38.53 -0.87
CA ARG A 297 -24.70 38.39 -1.47
C ARG A 297 -23.86 37.33 -0.77
N LEU A 298 -23.90 37.26 0.56
CA LEU A 298 -23.14 36.27 1.31
C LEU A 298 -23.63 34.84 1.03
N VAL A 299 -24.95 34.64 0.94
CA VAL A 299 -25.53 33.33 0.61
C VAL A 299 -25.14 32.91 -0.81
N VAL A 300 -25.15 33.83 -1.77
CA VAL A 300 -24.82 33.52 -3.16
C VAL A 300 -23.34 33.20 -3.37
N ALA A 301 -22.45 33.77 -2.56
CA ALA A 301 -21.01 33.54 -2.70
C ALA A 301 -20.61 32.09 -2.41
N ASP A 302 -21.27 31.44 -1.44
CA ASP A 302 -20.82 30.14 -0.91
C ASP A 302 -21.90 29.05 -0.85
N LEU A 303 -23.20 29.40 -0.90
CA LEU A 303 -24.30 28.47 -0.57
C LEU A 303 -25.34 28.27 -1.68
N ALA A 304 -25.49 29.21 -2.62
CA ALA A 304 -26.54 29.12 -3.63
C ALA A 304 -26.20 29.88 -4.92
N ASP A 305 -26.76 29.46 -6.04
CA ASP A 305 -26.65 30.22 -7.30
C ASP A 305 -27.55 31.46 -7.33
N PHE A 306 -28.57 31.51 -6.46
CA PHE A 306 -29.56 32.57 -6.37
C PHE A 306 -30.09 32.70 -4.93
N ALA A 307 -30.30 33.93 -4.46
CA ALA A 307 -30.95 34.21 -3.19
C ALA A 307 -31.86 35.45 -3.29
N SER A 308 -33.04 35.38 -2.69
CA SER A 308 -33.92 36.54 -2.46
C SER A 308 -34.24 36.69 -0.98
N VAL A 309 -34.45 37.93 -0.54
CA VAL A 309 -34.83 38.28 0.83
C VAL A 309 -36.15 39.04 0.77
N ASP A 310 -37.22 38.36 1.18
CA ASP A 310 -38.57 38.92 1.22
C ASP A 310 -38.98 39.14 2.68
N VAL A 311 -39.38 40.35 3.03
CA VAL A 311 -39.78 40.73 4.39
C VAL A 311 -41.28 40.99 4.44
N LEU A 312 -41.96 40.54 5.49
CA LEU A 312 -43.38 40.85 5.71
C LEU A 312 -43.57 42.36 5.84
N ASP A 313 -44.58 42.91 5.17
CA ASP A 313 -44.87 44.34 5.20
C ASP A 313 -45.15 44.84 6.63
N SER A 314 -45.81 44.01 7.45
CA SER A 314 -46.07 44.32 8.87
C SER A 314 -44.79 44.54 9.70
N VAL A 315 -43.67 43.92 9.31
CA VAL A 315 -42.37 44.10 9.97
C VAL A 315 -41.75 45.44 9.58
N LEU A 316 -41.94 45.88 8.33
CA LEU A 316 -41.49 47.20 7.86
C LEU A 316 -42.27 48.35 8.52
N GLU A 317 -43.55 48.12 8.85
CA GLU A 317 -44.40 49.08 9.56
C GLU A 317 -44.13 49.14 11.08
N GLY A 318 -43.20 48.33 11.61
CA GLY A 318 -42.86 48.29 13.04
C GLY A 318 -43.91 47.60 13.91
N SER A 319 -44.88 46.91 13.33
CA SER A 319 -45.89 46.15 14.05
C SER A 319 -45.33 44.78 14.42
N VAL A 320 -44.78 44.66 15.63
CA VAL A 320 -44.38 43.36 16.19
C VAL A 320 -45.66 42.58 16.52
N ALA A 321 -46.19 41.84 15.54
CA ALA A 321 -47.27 40.91 15.80
C ALA A 321 -46.76 39.80 16.74
N THR A 322 -47.22 39.83 17.99
CA THR A 322 -47.03 38.76 18.97
C THR A 322 -47.65 37.45 18.46
N ALA A 323 -46.80 36.46 18.18
CA ALA A 323 -47.09 35.06 17.84
C ALA A 323 -48.15 34.78 16.73
N PRO A 324 -47.86 33.94 15.72
CA PRO A 324 -48.85 33.60 14.71
C PRO A 324 -49.94 32.69 15.29
N GLY A 325 -51.11 33.26 15.59
CA GLY A 325 -52.35 32.51 15.41
C GLY A 325 -52.49 32.08 13.94
N PRO A 326 -53.27 31.04 13.62
CA PRO A 326 -53.40 30.56 12.25
C PRO A 326 -53.92 31.68 11.36
N ARG A 327 -53.01 32.34 10.63
CA ARG A 327 -53.37 33.32 9.59
C ARG A 327 -53.87 32.52 8.40
N THR A 328 -55.16 32.25 8.37
CA THR A 328 -55.86 31.70 7.20
C THR A 328 -55.97 32.79 6.15
N GLY A 329 -54.88 33.06 5.42
CA GLY A 329 -54.89 34.06 4.37
C GLY A 329 -53.52 34.40 3.81
N GLN A 330 -53.56 34.93 2.59
CA GLN A 330 -52.43 35.48 1.85
C GLN A 330 -51.60 36.43 2.72
N ALA A 331 -50.30 36.53 2.47
CA ALA A 331 -49.39 37.40 3.22
C ALA A 331 -48.74 38.43 2.29
N LEU A 332 -48.63 39.67 2.77
CA LEU A 332 -48.01 40.77 2.04
C LEU A 332 -46.53 40.84 2.37
N PHE A 333 -45.69 40.76 1.33
CA PHE A 333 -44.24 40.82 1.43
C PHE A 333 -43.69 41.97 0.59
N MET A 334 -42.49 42.41 0.91
CA MET A 334 -41.67 43.26 0.05
C MET A 334 -40.33 42.57 -0.17
N ALA A 335 -39.94 42.39 -1.43
CA ALA A 335 -38.61 41.92 -1.77
C ALA A 335 -37.60 43.04 -1.48
N LEU A 336 -36.66 42.81 -0.56
CA LEU A 336 -35.64 43.80 -0.18
C LEU A 336 -34.31 43.60 -0.90
N ALA A 337 -34.00 42.35 -1.29
CA ALA A 337 -32.79 42.05 -2.02
C ALA A 337 -32.93 40.79 -2.87
N VAL A 338 -32.24 40.80 -4.01
CA VAL A 338 -32.04 39.64 -4.89
C VAL A 338 -30.57 39.62 -5.29
N ALA A 339 -29.96 38.43 -5.24
CA ALA A 339 -28.59 38.19 -5.69
C ALA A 339 -28.55 36.89 -6.50
N ALA A 340 -27.64 36.82 -7.47
CA ALA A 340 -27.36 35.62 -8.25
C ALA A 340 -25.87 35.55 -8.57
N ALA A 341 -25.31 34.32 -8.57
CA ALA A 341 -23.90 34.10 -8.84
C ALA A 341 -23.58 34.38 -10.32
N HIS A 342 -24.57 34.17 -11.19
CA HIS A 342 -24.47 34.32 -12.64
C HIS A 342 -25.76 34.96 -13.19
N GLY A 343 -25.72 35.53 -14.39
CA GLY A 343 -26.91 36.08 -15.07
C GLY A 343 -27.89 34.99 -15.50
N THR A 344 -28.72 34.49 -14.57
CA THR A 344 -29.68 33.41 -14.82
C THR A 344 -31.08 33.94 -15.12
N ALA A 345 -31.91 33.14 -15.81
CA ALA A 345 -33.33 33.45 -16.04
C ALA A 345 -34.13 33.57 -14.73
N VAL A 346 -33.62 33.00 -13.63
CA VAL A 346 -34.21 33.03 -12.28
C VAL A 346 -34.30 34.46 -11.75
N VAL A 347 -33.35 35.35 -12.09
CA VAL A 347 -33.41 36.77 -11.70
C VAL A 347 -34.64 37.47 -12.28
N ARG A 348 -35.11 37.07 -13.47
CA ARG A 348 -36.33 37.63 -14.08
C ARG A 348 -37.61 37.05 -13.51
N ALA A 349 -37.54 35.84 -12.95
CA ALA A 349 -38.64 35.15 -12.29
C ALA A 349 -38.78 35.55 -10.81
N ALA A 350 -37.79 36.29 -10.27
CA ALA A 350 -37.80 36.85 -8.94
C ALA A 350 -38.72 38.07 -8.85
N ASP A 351 -39.18 38.34 -7.63
CA ASP A 351 -39.96 39.51 -7.31
C ASP A 351 -39.08 40.78 -7.35
N PRO A 352 -39.53 41.89 -7.99
CA PRO A 352 -38.74 43.10 -8.08
C PRO A 352 -38.49 43.72 -6.71
N VAL A 353 -37.24 44.11 -6.46
CA VAL A 353 -36.86 44.75 -5.20
C VAL A 353 -37.64 46.06 -5.02
N GLY A 354 -38.25 46.23 -3.85
CA GLY A 354 -39.05 47.41 -3.47
C GLY A 354 -40.56 47.30 -3.78
N GLU A 355 -41.01 46.27 -4.50
CA GLU A 355 -42.44 46.05 -4.75
C GLU A 355 -43.11 45.28 -3.61
N ARG A 356 -44.33 45.70 -3.25
CA ARG A 356 -45.20 44.96 -2.30
C ARG A 356 -46.03 43.93 -3.05
N ILE A 357 -45.94 42.67 -2.64
CA ILE A 357 -46.55 41.54 -3.34
C ILE A 357 -47.28 40.63 -2.36
N THR A 358 -48.51 40.28 -2.71
CA THR A 358 -49.35 39.39 -1.92
C THR A 358 -49.11 37.94 -2.35
N TYR A 359 -48.51 37.14 -1.47
CA TYR A 359 -48.30 35.73 -1.70
C TYR A 359 -49.48 34.90 -1.18
N PRO A 360 -49.99 33.95 -1.98
CA PRO A 360 -51.04 33.05 -1.53
C PRO A 360 -50.49 32.06 -0.48
N ALA A 361 -51.38 31.40 0.26
CA ALA A 361 -51.01 30.52 1.37
C ALA A 361 -50.19 29.30 0.91
N GLU A 362 -50.34 28.92 -0.36
CA GLU A 362 -49.70 27.79 -0.99
C GLU A 362 -48.21 28.04 -1.33
N ARG A 363 -47.77 29.31 -1.37
CA ARG A 363 -46.37 29.69 -1.62
C ARG A 363 -45.49 29.21 -0.46
N LEU A 364 -44.33 28.64 -0.77
CA LEU A 364 -43.45 28.08 0.25
C LEU A 364 -42.92 29.14 1.24
N VAL A 365 -42.68 30.36 0.77
CA VAL A 365 -42.29 31.51 1.62
C VAL A 365 -43.39 31.88 2.62
N THR A 366 -44.66 31.93 2.19
CA THR A 366 -45.80 32.19 3.08
C THR A 366 -45.90 31.13 4.17
N ARG A 367 -45.79 29.85 3.80
CA ARG A 367 -45.80 28.73 4.74
C ARG A 367 -44.63 28.81 5.74
N CYS A 368 -43.44 29.15 5.29
CA CYS A 368 -42.24 29.29 6.14
C CYS A 368 -42.51 30.30 7.26
N VAL A 369 -43.00 31.49 6.92
CA VAL A 369 -43.25 32.56 7.89
C VAL A 369 -44.45 32.27 8.80
N GLN A 370 -45.52 31.65 8.27
CA GLN A 370 -46.68 31.26 9.07
C GLN A 370 -46.35 30.18 10.11
N THR A 371 -45.51 29.21 9.74
CA THR A 371 -45.13 28.10 10.63
C THR A 371 -43.93 28.42 11.51
N GLY A 372 -43.16 29.47 11.19
CA GLY A 372 -41.88 29.77 11.82
C GLY A 372 -40.82 28.68 11.61
N ARG A 373 -41.02 27.78 10.64
CA ARG A 373 -40.12 26.66 10.35
C ARG A 373 -39.54 26.78 8.94
N PRO A 374 -38.23 26.52 8.75
CA PRO A 374 -37.65 26.49 7.42
C PRO A 374 -38.29 25.39 6.58
N VAL A 375 -38.44 25.66 5.29
CA VAL A 375 -38.95 24.71 4.29
C VAL A 375 -37.82 24.37 3.34
N LEU A 376 -37.41 23.10 3.30
CA LEU A 376 -36.42 22.57 2.36
C LEU A 376 -37.12 21.67 1.34
N VAL A 377 -36.88 21.93 0.05
CA VAL A 377 -37.32 21.07 -1.05
C VAL A 377 -36.06 20.52 -1.73
N PRO A 378 -35.66 19.25 -1.45
CA PRO A 378 -34.40 18.69 -1.96
C PRO A 378 -34.35 18.57 -3.48
N HIS A 379 -35.50 18.30 -4.11
CA HIS A 379 -35.66 18.22 -5.56
C HIS A 379 -36.91 18.98 -5.95
N VAL A 380 -36.73 20.05 -6.74
CA VAL A 380 -37.82 20.92 -7.19
C VAL A 380 -38.50 20.31 -8.42
N THR A 381 -39.82 20.16 -8.38
CA THR A 381 -40.64 19.75 -9.53
C THR A 381 -41.35 20.96 -10.16
N ASP A 382 -41.96 20.78 -11.35
CA ASP A 382 -42.76 21.83 -11.99
C ASP A 382 -43.91 22.33 -11.10
N ALA A 383 -44.50 21.43 -10.30
CA ALA A 383 -45.54 21.79 -9.33
C ALA A 383 -45.00 22.66 -8.18
N ASP A 384 -43.73 22.49 -7.81
CA ASP A 384 -43.06 23.31 -6.80
C ASP A 384 -42.64 24.67 -7.36
N LEU A 385 -42.22 24.74 -8.63
CA LEU A 385 -41.88 26.00 -9.29
C LEU A 385 -43.05 26.99 -9.27
N ALA A 386 -44.28 26.51 -9.48
CA ALA A 386 -45.50 27.31 -9.38
C ALA A 386 -45.74 27.90 -7.97
N ARG A 387 -45.09 27.33 -6.93
CA ARG A 387 -45.19 27.72 -5.52
C ARG A 387 -43.96 28.49 -5.02
N ILE A 388 -42.96 28.70 -5.89
CA ILE A 388 -41.68 29.36 -5.59
C ILE A 388 -41.56 30.65 -6.41
N ALA A 389 -41.72 30.56 -7.74
CA ALA A 389 -41.53 31.69 -8.67
C ALA A 389 -42.69 32.69 -8.65
N ARG A 390 -42.45 33.91 -9.17
CA ARG A 390 -43.48 34.94 -9.36
C ARG A 390 -44.55 34.49 -10.37
N TRP A 391 -45.82 34.75 -10.07
CA TRP A 391 -46.98 34.49 -10.95
C TRP A 391 -47.50 35.80 -11.59
N PRO A 392 -47.90 35.87 -12.88
CA PRO A 392 -47.72 34.90 -13.97
C PRO A 392 -46.76 35.40 -15.07
N TYR A 393 -45.94 34.49 -15.61
CA TYR A 393 -45.61 34.56 -17.03
C TYR A 393 -46.90 34.29 -17.82
N ARG A 394 -47.49 35.35 -18.38
CA ARG A 394 -48.25 35.26 -19.62
C ARG A 394 -47.36 35.73 -20.75
#